data_AF-A0A961ERB4-F1
#
_entry.id   AF-A0A961ERB4-F1
#
_cell.length_a   1.000
_cell.length_b   1.000
_cell.length_c   1.000
_cell.angle_alpha   90.00
_cell.angle_beta   90.00
_cell.angle_gamma   90.00
#
_symmetry.space_group_name_H-M   'P 1'
#
loop_
_entity.id
_entity.type
_entity.pdbx_description
1 polymer ?
#
loop_
_entity_poly.entity_id
_entity_poly.type
_entity_poly.pdbx_seq_one_letter_code
_entity_poly.pdbx_strand_id
1 'polypeptide(L)' 'EPGYLPLGGGTTLSGWPSNSSWDFVAIGKGHDVAFWTEFLRALQEIDPDLPCNIEHEDAELGQLEGLEYAARNMLAA' A
#
# COMPACT_ATOMS: atom_id res chain seq x y z
N GLU A 1 4.89 13.76 19.55
CA GLU A 1 5.59 12.49 19.78
C GLU A 1 4.82 11.43 19.01
N PRO A 2 5.41 10.72 18.05
CA PRO A 2 4.69 9.71 17.25
C PRO A 2 4.02 8.66 18.15
N GLY A 3 4.47 8.54 19.41
CA GLY A 3 3.90 7.61 20.38
C GLY A 3 4.30 6.18 20.05
N TYR A 4 4.01 5.26 20.95
CA TYR A 4 4.12 3.85 20.67
C TYR A 4 2.92 3.12 21.27
N LEU A 5 2.45 2.09 20.58
CA LEU A 5 1.36 1.24 21.03
C LEU A 5 1.93 -0.06 21.60
N PRO A 6 1.77 -0.36 22.91
CA PRO A 6 2.16 -1.65 23.45
C PRO A 6 1.26 -2.76 22.90
N LEU A 7 1.85 -3.80 22.33
CA LEU A 7 1.14 -4.96 21.77
C LEU A 7 1.08 -6.15 22.74
N GLY A 8 1.73 -6.03 23.90
CA GLY A 8 1.88 -7.11 24.88
C GLY A 8 3.17 -7.92 24.67
N GLY A 9 3.53 -8.76 25.65
CA GLY A 9 4.74 -9.61 25.53
C GLY A 9 6.07 -8.86 25.42
N GLY A 10 6.12 -7.58 25.82
CA GLY A 10 7.31 -6.73 25.69
C GLY A 10 7.51 -6.13 24.30
N THR A 11 6.55 -6.26 23.38
CA THR A 11 6.60 -5.67 22.05
C THR A 11 5.79 -4.38 21.96
N THR A 12 6.22 -3.48 21.07
CA THR A 12 5.59 -2.19 20.82
C THR A 12 5.56 -1.91 19.32
N LEU A 13 4.53 -1.20 18.87
CA LEU A 13 4.45 -0.62 17.53
C LEU A 13 4.84 0.85 17.63
N SER A 14 5.78 1.30 16.80
CA SER A 14 6.12 2.72 16.70
C SER A 14 5.00 3.46 15.97
N GLY A 15 4.62 4.65 16.45
CA GLY A 15 3.69 5.49 15.72
C GLY A 15 4.33 6.11 14.47
N TRP A 16 3.47 6.56 13.56
CA TRP A 16 3.89 7.18 12.30
C TRP A 16 4.66 8.48 12.53
N PRO A 17 5.75 8.74 11.79
CA PRO A 17 6.49 9.98 11.90
C PRO A 17 5.61 11.18 11.49
N SER A 18 5.68 12.28 12.23
CA SER A 18 4.87 13.47 11.93
C SER A 18 5.37 14.30 10.74
N ASN A 19 6.59 14.04 10.25
CA ASN A 19 7.19 14.68 9.09
C ASN A 19 8.05 13.64 8.34
N SER A 20 7.37 12.64 7.80
CA SER A 20 7.90 11.60 6.93
C SER A 20 8.58 12.21 5.70
N SER A 21 9.66 11.57 5.23
CA SER A 21 10.21 11.86 3.89
C SER A 21 9.48 11.07 2.80
N TRP A 22 8.76 10.02 3.19
CA TRP A 22 7.91 9.17 2.36
C TRP A 22 6.90 8.45 3.27
N ASP A 23 5.75 8.08 2.71
CA ASP A 23 4.71 7.30 3.38
C ASP A 23 4.23 6.16 2.48
N PHE A 24 3.65 5.12 3.10
CA PHE A 24 2.88 4.12 2.36
C PHE A 24 1.54 4.74 1.95
N VAL A 25 1.19 4.61 0.67
CA VAL A 25 -0.04 5.15 0.10
C VAL A 25 -0.72 4.13 -0.80
N ALA A 26 -2.02 4.26 -0.97
CA ALA A 26 -2.78 3.35 -1.83
C ALA A 26 -2.30 3.43 -3.30
N ILE A 27 -2.38 2.31 -4.02
CA ILE A 27 -2.11 2.22 -5.47
C ILE A 27 -2.91 3.32 -6.20
N GLY A 28 -2.20 4.21 -6.92
CA GLY A 28 -2.78 5.36 -7.62
C GLY A 28 -2.59 6.73 -6.93
N LYS A 29 -2.29 6.79 -5.62
CA LYS A 29 -1.97 8.06 -4.92
C LYS A 29 -0.50 8.44 -5.01
N GLY A 30 0.40 7.45 -5.01
CA GLY A 30 1.83 7.64 -5.21
C GLY A 30 2.19 7.56 -6.69
N HIS A 31 2.53 6.37 -7.16
CA HIS A 31 2.65 6.10 -8.59
C HIS A 31 1.27 5.98 -9.26
N ASP A 32 1.17 6.49 -10.48
CA ASP A 32 -0.05 6.50 -11.27
C ASP A 32 -0.34 5.15 -11.94
N VAL A 33 -1.49 5.04 -12.58
CA VAL A 33 -1.92 3.82 -13.28
C VAL A 33 -0.92 3.41 -14.36
N ALA A 34 -0.33 4.36 -15.10
CA ALA A 34 0.62 4.03 -16.17
C ALA A 34 1.88 3.33 -15.63
N PHE A 35 2.41 3.78 -14.49
CA PHE A 35 3.49 3.08 -13.81
C PHE A 35 3.08 1.65 -13.41
N TRP A 36 1.91 1.50 -12.78
CA TRP A 36 1.43 0.19 -12.33
C TRP A 36 1.13 -0.77 -13.48
N THR A 37 0.70 -0.27 -14.64
CA THR A 37 0.54 -1.07 -15.86
C THR A 37 1.87 -1.70 -16.27
N GLU A 38 2.94 -0.92 -16.34
CA GLU A 38 4.26 -1.46 -16.72
C GLU A 38 4.81 -2.40 -15.65
N PHE A 39 4.55 -2.13 -14.37
CA PHE A 39 4.91 -3.03 -13.28
C PHE A 39 4.21 -4.39 -13.43
N LEU A 40 2.89 -4.41 -13.67
CA LEU A 40 2.12 -5.64 -13.83
C LEU A 40 2.51 -6.39 -15.12
N ARG A 41 2.83 -5.68 -16.21
CA ARG A 41 3.37 -6.30 -17.44
C ARG A 41 4.69 -7.02 -17.18
N ALA A 42 5.60 -6.42 -16.41
CA ALA A 42 6.85 -7.07 -16.07
C ALA A 42 6.64 -8.36 -15.26
N LEU A 43 5.65 -8.41 -14.36
CA LEU A 43 5.29 -9.64 -13.66
C LEU A 43 4.66 -10.68 -14.60
N GLN A 44 3.77 -10.23 -15.49
CA GLN A 44 3.11 -11.09 -16.47
C GLN A 44 4.09 -11.78 -17.43
N GLU A 45 5.20 -11.12 -17.78
CA GLU A 45 6.26 -11.71 -18.61
C GLU A 45 6.96 -12.92 -17.94
N ILE A 46 6.96 -12.97 -16.60
CA ILE A 46 7.57 -14.06 -15.83
C ILE A 46 6.58 -15.20 -15.60
N ASP A 47 5.37 -14.87 -15.14
CA ASP A 47 4.29 -15.82 -14.91
C ASP A 47 2.94 -15.11 -15.09
N PRO A 48 2.19 -15.44 -16.16
CA PRO A 48 0.90 -14.81 -16.41
C PRO A 48 -0.19 -15.19 -15.38
N ASP A 49 0.02 -16.25 -14.59
CA ASP A 49 -0.90 -16.71 -13.55
C ASP A 49 -0.46 -16.27 -12.13
N LEU A 50 0.56 -15.41 -12.02
CA LEU A 50 1.08 -14.94 -10.74
C LEU A 50 0.01 -14.16 -9.95
N PRO A 51 -0.35 -14.59 -8.71
CA PRO A 51 -1.30 -13.86 -7.90
C PRO A 51 -0.69 -12.54 -7.43
N CYS A 52 -1.40 -11.44 -7.67
CA CYS A 52 -1.05 -10.12 -7.15
C CYS A 52 -2.03 -9.74 -6.03
N ASN A 53 -1.52 -9.55 -4.82
CA ASN A 53 -2.31 -9.24 -3.63
C ASN A 53 -2.09 -7.78 -3.21
N ILE A 54 -3.13 -7.16 -2.64
CA ILE A 54 -3.06 -5.79 -2.10
C ILE A 54 -2.92 -5.89 -0.58
N GLU A 55 -1.87 -5.27 -0.05
CA GLU A 55 -1.71 -4.95 1.37
C GLU A 55 -1.91 -3.44 1.54
N HIS A 56 -2.92 -3.05 2.33
CA HIS A 56 -3.32 -1.65 2.46
C HIS A 56 -2.81 -1.04 3.76
N GLU A 57 -1.95 -0.02 3.65
CA GLU A 57 -1.29 0.67 4.77
C GLU A 57 -1.31 2.21 4.66
N ASP A 58 -2.19 2.77 3.82
CA ASP A 58 -2.33 4.23 3.70
C ASP A 58 -3.01 4.80 4.95
N ALA A 59 -2.26 5.50 5.78
CA ALA A 59 -2.76 6.07 7.03
C ALA A 59 -3.82 7.18 6.83
N GLU A 60 -3.95 7.72 5.62
CA GLU A 60 -4.94 8.75 5.30
C GLU A 60 -6.30 8.18 4.90
N LEU A 61 -6.39 6.88 4.61
CA LEU A 61 -7.61 6.22 4.15
C LEU A 61 -8.12 5.20 5.16
N GLY A 62 -9.44 5.00 5.18
CA GLY A 62 -10.03 3.88 5.92
C GLY A 62 -9.66 2.53 5.28
N GLN A 63 -9.67 1.44 6.06
CA GLN A 63 -9.28 0.11 5.57
C GLN A 63 -10.01 -0.32 4.28
N LEU A 64 -11.34 -0.26 4.26
CA LEU A 64 -12.13 -0.66 3.08
C LEU A 64 -12.06 0.37 1.96
N GLU A 65 -12.06 1.66 2.32
CA GLU A 65 -11.97 2.76 1.35
C GLU A 65 -10.67 2.68 0.56
N GLY A 66 -9.55 2.50 1.25
CA GLY A 66 -8.25 2.42 0.64
C GLY A 66 -8.01 1.11 -0.11
N LEU A 67 -8.57 -0.01 0.36
CA LEU A 67 -8.57 -1.25 -0.40
C LEU A 67 -9.39 -1.12 -1.69
N GLU A 68 -10.57 -0.51 -1.64
CA GLU A 68 -11.40 -0.25 -2.83
C GLU A 68 -10.69 0.69 -3.81
N TYR A 69 -10.08 1.77 -3.30
CA TYR A 69 -9.31 2.70 -4.12
C TYR A 69 -8.14 2.00 -4.82
N ALA A 70 -7.35 1.23 -4.07
CA ALA A 70 -6.21 0.49 -4.62
C ALA A 70 -6.67 -0.54 -5.66
N ALA A 71 -7.70 -1.32 -5.35
CA ALA A 71 -8.25 -2.32 -6.26
C ALA A 71 -8.76 -1.69 -7.56
N ARG A 72 -9.43 -0.54 -7.49
CA ARG A 72 -9.92 0.18 -8.68
C ARG A 72 -8.77 0.61 -9.59
N ASN A 73 -7.68 1.15 -9.01
CA ASN A 73 -6.52 1.56 -9.79
C ASN A 73 -5.76 0.36 -10.36
N MET A 74 -5.64 -0.72 -9.59
CA MET A 74 -4.97 -1.94 -10.04
C MET A 74 -5.75 -2.67 -11.14
N LEU A 75 -7.09 -2.63 -11.12
CA LEU A 75 -7.93 -3.13 -12.21
C LEU A 75 -7.89 -2.25 -13.47
N ALA A 76 -7.52 -0.97 -13.32
CA ALA A 76 -7.36 -0.04 -14.44
C ALA A 76 -5.96 -0.11 -15.08
N ALA A 77 -4.99 -0.70 -14.36
CA ALA A 77 -3.62 -0.89 -14.78
C ALA A 77 -3.49 -2.11 -15.71
#